data_AF-A0A0A1P8F2-F1
#
_entry.id   AF-A0A0A1P8F2-F1
#
_cell.length_a   1.000
_cell.length_b   1.000
_cell.length_c   1.000
_cell.angle_alpha   90.00
_cell.angle_beta   90.00
_cell.angle_gamma   90.00
#
_symmetry.space_group_name_H-M   'P 1'
#
loop_
_entity.id
_entity.type
_entity.pdbx_description
1 polymer ?
#
loop_
_entity_poly.entity_id
_entity_poly.type
_entity_poly.pdbx_seq_one_letter_code
_entity_poly.pdbx_strand_id
1 'polypeptide(L)'
;MNHSYTWSKKGFRVIVKVPKTRAMATAVLGAISPFGAVSVSVRCPKTMDPSKKRKTAGSSRTVDKIMSKRGTATDHYFNFLSSKVDVLDRHEMFKDNYIVMDNAPIHQHEDIRKHIENRGYRCIYLPSYFTELNLIE
;
A
#
# COMPACT_ATOMS: atom_id res chain seq x y z
N MET A 1 18.44 5.02 5.79
CA MET A 1 18.49 5.41 7.22
C MET A 1 19.85 6.04 7.45
N ASN A 2 19.93 7.36 7.62
CA ASN A 2 21.22 8.03 7.74
C ASN A 2 21.72 7.87 9.17
N HIS A 3 22.80 7.11 9.36
CA HIS A 3 23.48 7.02 10.64
C HIS A 3 24.26 8.30 10.87
N SER A 4 23.88 9.07 11.90
CA SER A 4 24.68 10.20 12.37
C SER A 4 25.46 9.76 13.60
N TYR A 5 26.78 9.91 13.54
CA TYR A 5 27.67 9.63 14.66
C TYR A 5 28.02 10.95 15.34
N THR A 6 27.68 11.06 16.62
CA THR A 6 28.02 12.24 17.43
C THR A 6 28.48 11.78 18.82
N TRP A 7 29.40 12.53 19.40
CA TRP A 7 29.94 12.26 20.74
C TRP A 7 29.54 13.40 21.67
N SER A 8 29.08 13.08 22.88
CA SER A 8 28.89 14.09 23.92
C SER A 8 30.21 14.41 24.61
N LYS A 9 30.31 15.62 25.17
CA LYS A 9 31.45 16.02 26.00
C LYS A 9 31.55 15.11 27.24
N LYS A 10 32.78 14.83 27.67
CA LYS A 10 33.07 14.03 28.86
C LYS A 10 32.32 14.59 30.08
N GLY A 11 31.54 13.73 30.74
CA GLY A 11 30.70 14.10 31.90
C GLY A 11 29.24 14.43 31.57
N PHE A 12 28.86 14.56 30.29
CA PHE A 12 27.47 14.84 29.89
C PHE A 12 26.81 13.64 29.21
N ARG A 13 25.57 13.34 29.60
CA ARG A 13 24.78 12.25 29.01
C ARG A 13 24.31 12.60 27.60
N VAL A 14 24.56 11.72 26.63
CA VAL A 14 23.98 11.82 25.28
C VAL A 14 22.46 11.58 25.37
N ILE A 15 21.66 12.50 24.83
CA ILE A 15 20.22 12.32 24.63
C ILE A 15 19.99 12.08 23.13
N VAL A 16 19.59 10.86 22.77
CA VAL A 16 19.26 10.51 21.39
C VAL A 16 17.75 10.54 21.20
N LYS A 17 17.28 11.27 20.19
CA LYS A 17 15.91 11.13 19.71
C LYS A 17 15.81 9.83 18.94
N VAL A 18 15.18 8.81 19.54
CA VAL A 18 14.91 7.55 18.85
C VAL A 18 13.73 7.77 17.88
N PRO A 19 13.87 7.45 16.59
CA PRO A 19 12.73 7.49 15.68
C PRO A 19 11.66 6.52 16.19
N LYS A 20 10.49 7.05 16.53
CA LYS A 20 9.34 6.23 16.90
C LYS A 20 8.77 5.60 15.64
N THR A 21 8.76 4.28 15.55
CA THR A 21 8.22 3.50 14.43
C THR A 21 6.69 3.53 14.32
N ARG A 22 5.98 4.12 15.28
CA ARG A 22 4.51 4.13 15.33
C ARG A 22 3.91 5.37 14.65
N ALA A 23 4.34 5.63 13.42
CA ALA A 23 3.73 6.66 12.57
C ALA A 23 2.46 6.12 11.91
N MET A 24 1.52 7.02 11.56
CA MET A 24 0.44 6.68 10.64
C MET A 24 1.07 6.47 9.26
N ALA A 25 1.03 5.24 8.76
CA ALA A 25 1.58 4.90 7.46
C ALA A 25 0.55 5.24 6.38
N THR A 26 0.83 6.25 5.56
CA THR A 26 0.06 6.54 4.35
C THR A 26 0.47 5.56 3.26
N ALA A 27 -0.50 4.87 2.67
CA ALA A 27 -0.27 4.01 1.52
C ALA A 27 -0.51 4.81 0.23
N VAL A 28 0.42 4.70 -0.72
CA VAL A 28 0.28 5.27 -2.06
C VAL A 28 0.23 4.11 -3.05
N LEU A 29 -0.79 4.10 -3.91
CA LEU A 29 -0.85 3.19 -5.06
C LEU A 29 -0.62 4.02 -6.32
N GLY A 30 0.40 3.66 -7.08
CA GLY A 30 0.74 4.30 -8.35
C GLY A 30 0.64 3.31 -9.49
N ALA A 31 0.37 3.82 -10.68
CA ALA A 31 0.55 3.09 -11.93
C ALA A 31 1.28 3.98 -12.92
N ILE A 32 2.33 3.46 -13.53
CA ILE A 32 3.14 4.15 -14.54
C ILE A 32 3.09 3.39 -15.87
N SER A 33 3.27 4.12 -16.95
CA SER A 33 3.43 3.61 -18.30
C SER A 33 4.71 4.18 -18.91
N PRO A 34 5.18 3.65 -20.05
CA PRO A 34 6.30 4.24 -20.79
C PRO A 34 6.07 5.71 -21.17
N PHE A 35 4.81 6.16 -21.25
CA PHE A 35 4.43 7.53 -21.58
C PHE A 35 4.32 8.45 -20.34
N GLY A 36 4.52 7.90 -19.14
CA GLY A 36 4.47 8.65 -17.89
C GLY A 36 3.49 8.06 -16.87
N ALA A 37 3.24 8.82 -15.80
CA ALA A 37 2.35 8.43 -14.72
C ALA A 37 0.90 8.34 -15.21
N VAL A 38 0.30 7.16 -15.09
CA VAL A 38 -1.12 6.93 -15.42
C VAL A 38 -1.98 7.43 -14.28
N SER A 39 -1.58 7.14 -13.04
CA SER A 39 -2.32 7.60 -11.88
C SER A 39 -1.60 7.42 -10.55
N VAL A 40 -2.05 8.18 -9.55
CA VAL A 40 -1.64 8.04 -8.16
C VAL A 40 -2.90 8.09 -7.29
N SER A 41 -3.00 7.20 -6.31
CA SER A 41 -4.01 7.27 -5.26
C SER A 41 -3.36 7.19 -3.90
N VAL A 42 -3.81 8.04 -2.98
CA VAL A 42 -3.26 8.15 -1.63
C VAL A 42 -4.33 7.72 -0.65
N ARG A 43 -3.96 6.83 0.27
CA ARG A 43 -4.84 6.37 1.35
C ARG A 43 -4.16 6.55 2.69
N CYS A 44 -4.71 7.45 3.48
CA CYS A 44 -4.35 7.60 4.88
C CYS A 44 -5.21 6.64 5.72
N PRO A 45 -4.62 5.89 6.66
CA PRO A 45 -5.40 5.05 7.57
C PRO A 45 -6.32 5.95 8.39
N LYS A 46 -7.60 5.56 8.52
CA LYS A 46 -8.52 6.26 9.42
C LYS A 46 -7.99 6.11 10.85
N THR A 47 -7.85 7.23 11.55
CA THR A 47 -7.41 7.30 12.93
C THR A 47 -8.31 6.38 13.76
N MET A 48 -7.76 5.29 14.28
CA MET A 48 -8.37 4.64 15.42
C MET A 48 -8.06 5.53 16.62
N ASP A 49 -9.08 5.93 17.36
CA ASP A 49 -8.88 6.41 18.73
C ASP A 49 -7.93 5.44 19.42
N PRO A 50 -6.91 5.93 20.16
CA PRO A 50 -6.02 5.06 20.88
C PRO A 50 -6.89 4.20 21.78
N SER A 51 -6.90 2.88 21.53
CA SER A 51 -7.64 1.92 22.33
C SER A 51 -7.27 2.16 23.78
N LYS A 52 -8.18 2.76 24.56
CA LYS A 52 -8.03 2.93 26.01
C LYS A 52 -7.67 1.55 26.57
N LYS A 53 -6.45 1.42 27.07
CA LYS A 53 -5.97 0.13 27.58
C LYS A 53 -6.66 -0.13 28.92
N ARG A 54 -7.12 -1.39 29.07
CA ARG A 54 -7.80 -2.07 30.19
C ARG A 54 -9.29 -1.72 30.43
N LYS A 55 -10.14 -2.69 30.09
CA LYS A 55 -11.35 -2.97 30.86
C LYS A 55 -11.01 -4.04 31.90
N THR A 56 -11.34 -3.76 33.16
CA THR A 56 -11.46 -4.76 34.23
C THR A 56 -12.58 -5.75 33.86
N ALA A 57 -12.50 -7.00 34.33
CA ALA A 57 -13.45 -8.06 34.02
C ALA A 57 -14.91 -7.62 34.30
N GLY A 58 -15.81 -7.79 33.32
CA GLY A 58 -17.26 -7.66 33.52
C GLY A 58 -18.06 -6.78 32.54
N SER A 59 -17.44 -5.98 31.67
CA SER A 59 -18.20 -5.11 30.74
C SER A 59 -18.38 -5.74 29.36
N SER A 60 -19.40 -6.59 29.22
CA SER A 60 -19.94 -6.99 27.92
C SER A 60 -20.66 -5.79 27.30
N ARG A 61 -20.06 -5.22 26.25
CA ARG A 61 -20.76 -4.40 25.27
C ARG A 61 -20.39 -4.99 23.92
N THR A 62 -21.38 -5.56 23.24
CA THR A 62 -21.37 -5.85 21.80
C THR A 62 -21.31 -4.51 21.07
N VAL A 63 -20.11 -3.94 21.01
CA VAL A 63 -19.82 -2.89 20.05
C VAL A 63 -19.36 -3.63 18.82
N ASP A 64 -20.17 -3.60 17.76
CA ASP A 64 -19.79 -4.02 16.42
C ASP A 64 -18.51 -3.28 16.05
N LYS A 65 -17.39 -3.92 16.35
CA LYS A 65 -16.06 -3.41 16.13
C LYS A 65 -15.83 -3.62 14.64
N ILE A 66 -16.28 -2.66 13.83
CA ILE A 66 -15.74 -2.47 12.49
C ILE A 66 -14.26 -2.15 12.71
N MET A 67 -13.46 -3.20 12.77
CA MET A 67 -12.01 -3.10 12.77
C MET A 67 -11.65 -2.54 11.40
N SER A 68 -11.55 -1.21 11.29
CA SER A 68 -10.97 -0.61 10.10
C SER A 68 -9.53 -1.10 10.01
N LYS A 69 -9.30 -2.10 9.15
CA LYS A 69 -7.98 -2.71 8.93
C LYS A 69 -6.99 -1.59 8.59
N ARG A 70 -5.82 -1.62 9.22
CA ARG A 70 -4.79 -0.57 9.16
C ARG A 70 -4.03 -0.54 7.81
N GLY A 71 -4.57 -1.12 6.74
CA GLY A 71 -3.87 -1.28 5.47
C GLY A 71 -4.81 -1.46 4.29
N THR A 72 -4.23 -1.60 3.11
CA THR A 72 -4.93 -1.80 1.84
C THR A 72 -5.48 -3.23 1.78
N ALA A 73 -6.80 -3.38 1.80
CA ALA A 73 -7.46 -4.66 1.54
C ALA A 73 -7.51 -4.96 0.04
N THR A 74 -7.74 -6.22 -0.32
CA THR A 74 -7.91 -6.65 -1.72
C THR A 74 -8.98 -5.83 -2.45
N ASP A 75 -10.14 -5.58 -1.82
CA ASP A 75 -11.22 -4.77 -2.40
C ASP A 75 -10.77 -3.33 -2.73
N HIS A 76 -9.91 -2.78 -1.88
CA HIS A 76 -9.38 -1.44 -2.07
C HIS A 76 -8.45 -1.36 -3.28
N TYR A 77 -7.65 -2.40 -3.47
CA TYR A 77 -6.80 -2.54 -4.64
C TYR A 77 -7.65 -2.79 -5.90
N PHE A 78 -8.67 -3.65 -5.81
CA PHE A 78 -9.58 -3.92 -6.92
C PHE A 78 -10.28 -2.65 -7.43
N ASN A 79 -10.80 -1.81 -6.52
CA ASN A 79 -11.41 -0.54 -6.90
C ASN A 79 -10.40 0.43 -7.55
N PHE A 80 -9.17 0.43 -7.05
CA PHE A 80 -8.09 1.21 -7.68
C PHE A 80 -7.85 0.71 -9.09
N LEU A 81 -7.64 -0.59 -9.27
CA LEU A 81 -7.37 -1.23 -10.56
C LEU A 81 -8.50 -0.99 -11.57
N SER A 82 -9.75 -1.19 -11.17
CA SER A 82 -10.92 -0.96 -12.03
C SER A 82 -10.93 0.46 -12.58
N SER A 83 -10.69 1.45 -11.72
CA SER A 83 -10.55 2.85 -12.15
C SER A 83 -9.39 3.08 -13.12
N LYS A 84 -8.35 2.23 -13.12
CA LYS A 84 -7.16 2.37 -13.99
C LYS A 84 -7.40 1.75 -15.33
N VAL A 85 -7.97 0.56 -15.36
CA VAL A 85 -8.34 -0.09 -16.61
C VAL A 85 -9.35 0.78 -17.38
N ASP A 86 -10.31 1.41 -16.69
CA ASP A 86 -11.22 2.39 -17.30
C ASP A 86 -10.53 3.66 -17.87
N VAL A 87 -9.35 4.01 -17.37
CA VAL A 87 -8.53 5.11 -17.92
C VAL A 87 -7.73 4.60 -19.12
N LEU A 88 -7.13 3.41 -19.02
CA LEU A 88 -6.39 2.78 -20.11
C LEU A 88 -7.27 2.55 -21.35
N ASP A 89 -8.52 2.13 -21.15
CA ASP A 89 -9.50 1.86 -22.22
C ASP A 89 -9.80 3.09 -23.10
N ARG A 90 -9.57 4.30 -22.57
CA ARG A 90 -9.78 5.55 -23.33
C ARG A 90 -8.67 5.83 -24.34
N HIS A 91 -7.56 5.12 -24.24
CA HIS A 91 -6.38 5.34 -25.05
C HIS A 91 -6.04 4.08 -25.85
N GLU A 92 -6.13 4.17 -27.17
CA GLU A 92 -5.92 3.01 -28.05
C GLU A 92 -4.52 2.40 -27.94
N MET A 93 -3.53 3.22 -27.57
CA MET A 93 -2.14 2.80 -27.40
C MET A 93 -1.93 1.80 -26.27
N PHE A 94 -2.91 1.61 -25.37
CA PHE A 94 -2.82 0.64 -24.29
C PHE A 94 -3.44 -0.72 -24.63
N LYS A 95 -4.15 -0.85 -25.77
CA LYS A 95 -4.72 -2.13 -26.20
C LYS A 95 -3.63 -3.20 -26.34
N ASP A 96 -3.95 -4.43 -25.97
CA ASP A 96 -3.07 -5.61 -26.02
C ASP A 96 -1.77 -5.57 -25.18
N ASN A 97 -1.61 -4.54 -24.34
CA ASN A 97 -0.45 -4.40 -23.46
C ASN A 97 -0.56 -5.27 -22.20
N TYR A 98 0.59 -5.36 -21.52
CA TYR A 98 0.74 -6.09 -20.27
C TYR A 98 0.65 -5.15 -19.07
N ILE A 99 -0.15 -5.55 -18.08
CA ILE A 99 -0.12 -4.97 -16.73
C ILE A 99 0.86 -5.79 -15.91
N VAL A 100 1.94 -5.14 -15.48
CA VAL A 100 2.96 -5.71 -14.60
C VAL A 100 2.61 -5.36 -13.16
N MET A 101 2.60 -6.36 -12.28
CA MET A 101 2.31 -6.20 -10.86
C MET A 101 3.34 -6.94 -10.00
N ASP A 102 3.53 -6.47 -8.77
CA ASP A 102 4.33 -7.18 -7.77
C ASP A 102 3.67 -8.50 -7.37
N ASN A 103 4.48 -9.47 -6.92
CA ASN A 103 3.98 -10.71 -6.35
C ASN A 103 3.58 -10.56 -4.87
N ALA A 104 2.67 -9.62 -4.60
CA ALA A 104 2.13 -9.40 -3.26
C ALA A 104 0.74 -10.06 -3.12
N PRO A 105 0.38 -10.54 -1.91
CA PRO A 105 -0.93 -11.20 -1.68
C PRO A 105 -2.15 -10.34 -2.07
N ILE A 106 -2.03 -9.01 -2.03
CA ILE A 106 -3.10 -8.08 -2.44
C ILE A 106 -3.38 -8.08 -3.94
N HIS A 107 -2.47 -8.60 -4.77
CA HIS A 107 -2.58 -8.66 -6.23
C HIS A 107 -3.03 -10.03 -6.75
N GLN A 108 -2.90 -11.08 -5.94
CA GLN A 108 -3.09 -12.47 -6.36
C GLN A 108 -4.56 -12.94 -6.40
N HIS A 109 -5.52 -12.07 -6.10
CA HIS A 109 -6.93 -12.46 -6.11
C HIS A 109 -7.41 -12.82 -7.52
N GLU A 110 -8.17 -13.90 -7.66
CA GLU A 110 -8.61 -14.37 -8.97
C GLU A 110 -9.46 -13.32 -9.72
N ASP A 111 -10.29 -12.58 -8.99
CA ASP A 111 -11.12 -11.52 -9.57
C ASP A 111 -10.30 -10.38 -10.19
N ILE A 112 -9.12 -10.09 -9.63
CA ILE A 112 -8.20 -9.08 -10.18
C ILE A 112 -7.76 -9.52 -11.57
N ARG A 113 -7.30 -10.76 -11.70
CA ARG A 113 -6.84 -11.32 -12.96
C ARG A 113 -7.97 -11.38 -13.98
N LYS A 114 -9.14 -11.90 -13.59
CA LYS A 114 -10.34 -11.96 -14.44
C LYS A 114 -10.76 -10.58 -14.93
N HIS A 115 -10.70 -9.57 -14.08
CA HIS A 115 -11.07 -8.20 -14.45
C HIS A 115 -10.15 -7.62 -15.53
N ILE A 116 -8.85 -7.88 -15.45
CA ILE A 116 -7.85 -7.47 -16.45
C ILE A 116 -8.05 -8.21 -17.77
N GLU A 117 -8.17 -9.54 -17.72
CA GLU A 117 -8.31 -10.39 -18.90
C GLU A 117 -9.62 -10.12 -19.66
N ASN A 118 -10.74 -9.89 -18.93
CA ASN A 118 -12.04 -9.54 -19.53
C ASN A 118 -12.02 -8.20 -20.29
N ARG A 119 -11.04 -7.34 -20.00
CA ARG A 119 -10.85 -6.04 -20.66
C ARG A 119 -9.84 -6.11 -21.82
N GLY A 120 -9.30 -7.29 -22.13
CA GLY A 120 -8.35 -7.51 -23.23
C GLY A 120 -6.89 -7.29 -22.86
N TYR A 121 -6.57 -7.08 -21.59
CA TYR A 121 -5.18 -6.92 -21.13
C TYR A 121 -4.60 -8.22 -20.63
N ARG A 122 -3.27 -8.34 -20.66
CA ARG A 122 -2.55 -9.48 -20.09
C ARG A 122 -1.88 -9.09 -18.78
N CYS A 123 -1.82 -10.02 -17.84
CA CYS A 123 -1.26 -9.80 -16.51
C CYS A 123 0.06 -10.55 -16.35
N ILE A 124 1.11 -9.87 -15.87
CA ILE A 124 2.40 -10.48 -15.49
C ILE A 124 2.70 -10.14 -14.04
N TYR A 125 3.09 -11.15 -13.26
CA TYR A 125 3.57 -10.98 -11.89
C TYR A 125 5.09 -11.05 -11.88
N LEU A 126 5.75 -10.08 -11.24
CA LEU A 126 7.19 -10.10 -11.05
C LEU A 126 7.61 -11.25 -10.11
N PRO A 127 8.84 -11.78 -10.22
CA PRO A 127 9.36 -12.72 -9.23
C PRO A 127 9.36 -12.10 -7.82
N SER A 128 9.20 -12.92 -6.79
CA SER A 128 9.27 -12.45 -5.41
C SER A 128 10.63 -11.80 -5.10
N TYR A 129 10.60 -10.68 -4.38
CA TYR A 129 11.77 -9.92 -3.92
C TYR A 129 12.67 -9.34 -5.03
N PHE A 130 12.13 -9.16 -6.23
CA PHE A 130 12.88 -8.64 -7.38
C PHE A 130 12.55 -7.16 -7.65
N THR A 131 12.91 -6.30 -6.69
CA THR A 131 12.61 -4.86 -6.75
C THR A 131 13.33 -4.15 -7.90
N GLU A 132 14.51 -4.63 -8.32
CA GLU A 132 15.28 -4.06 -9.44
C GLU A 132 14.53 -4.08 -10.78
N LEU A 133 13.51 -4.92 -10.93
CA LEU A 133 12.69 -5.00 -12.14
C LEU A 133 11.42 -4.15 -12.06
N ASN A 134 11.11 -3.57 -10.90
CA ASN A 134 9.94 -2.73 -10.73
C ASN A 134 10.30 -1.27 -11.07
N LEU A 135 9.93 -0.82 -12.27
CA LEU A 135 10.22 0.53 -12.76
C LEU A 135 9.65 1.68 -11.89
N ILE A 136 8.79 1.37 -10.90
CA ILE A 136 8.17 2.37 -10.03
C ILE A 136 8.88 2.54 -8.67
N GLU A 137 9.81 1.64 -8.31
CA GLU A 137 10.68 1.80 -7.14
C GLU A 137 11.84 2.77 -7.41
#